data_AF-A0A2S5CX48-F1
#
_entry.id   AF-A0A2S5CX48-F1
#
_cell.length_a   1.000
_cell.length_b   1.000
_cell.length_c   1.000
_cell.angle_alpha   90.00
_cell.angle_beta   90.00
_cell.angle_gamma   90.00
#
_symmetry.space_group_name_H-M   'P 1'
#
loop_
_entity.id
_entity.type
_entity.pdbx_description
1 polymer ?
#
loop_
_entity_poly.entity_id
_entity_poly.type
_entity_poly.pdbx_seq_one_letter_code
_entity_poly.pdbx_strand_id
1 'polypeptide(L)'
;MQSINYQELAEKVGVKFETFKSGQHKDMLSPTREITAEERAMMQDMINESYEEFVDIVEKGRNMSEADVKKVADGRILGGTKALEAGLIDEIGDEQAAIAALRQDFGLEDAVLFEYSYNQGGLPSLIGMKVGSLFGPSAEEKMLMKIMTEYKAPKMMYLYGEY
;
A
#
# COMPACT_ATOMS: atom_id res chain seq x y z
N MET A 1 -7.94 7.69 3.44
CA MET A 1 -8.61 7.20 4.66
C MET A 1 -10.11 7.07 4.39
N GLN A 2 -10.77 6.04 4.92
CA GLN A 2 -12.22 5.85 4.76
C GLN A 2 -12.89 5.82 6.14
N SER A 3 -14.05 6.44 6.27
CA SER A 3 -14.97 6.23 7.39
C SER A 3 -16.33 5.77 6.86
N ILE A 4 -17.10 5.11 7.72
CA ILE A 4 -18.46 4.65 7.45
C ILE A 4 -19.37 5.42 8.40
N ASN A 5 -20.54 5.86 7.94
CA ASN A 5 -21.58 6.43 8.78
C ASN A 5 -22.86 5.58 8.61
N TYR A 6 -23.41 5.11 9.72
CA TYR A 6 -24.66 4.34 9.78
C TYR A 6 -25.70 4.98 10.69
N GLN A 7 -25.55 6.27 11.04
CA GLN A 7 -26.50 7.01 11.88
C GLN A 7 -27.94 6.84 11.39
N GLU A 8 -28.20 7.11 10.11
CA GLU A 8 -29.55 6.99 9.53
C GLU A 8 -30.11 5.56 9.60
N LEU A 9 -29.24 4.55 9.44
CA LEU A 9 -29.64 3.15 9.58
C LEU A 9 -30.03 2.84 11.02
N ALA A 10 -29.22 3.29 11.99
CA ALA A 10 -29.48 3.10 13.41
C ALA A 10 -30.80 3.77 13.83
N GLU A 11 -31.04 4.99 13.36
CA GLU A 11 -32.31 5.70 13.56
C GLU A 11 -33.49 4.90 13.01
N LYS A 12 -33.36 4.34 11.80
CA LYS A 12 -34.41 3.52 11.17
C LYS A 12 -34.74 2.25 11.95
N VAL A 13 -33.75 1.62 12.58
CA VAL A 13 -33.96 0.41 13.40
C VAL A 13 -34.19 0.70 14.89
N GLY A 14 -34.32 1.97 15.26
CA GLY A 14 -34.61 2.40 16.63
C GLY A 14 -33.43 2.28 17.60
N VAL A 15 -32.20 2.15 17.10
CA VAL A 15 -30.98 2.13 17.93
C VAL A 15 -30.52 3.57 18.17
N LYS A 16 -30.27 3.92 19.43
CA LYS A 16 -29.75 5.23 19.84
C LYS A 16 -28.36 5.08 20.44
N PHE A 17 -27.49 6.01 20.08
CA PHE A 17 -26.13 6.09 20.62
C PHE A 17 -25.99 7.33 21.49
N GLU A 18 -25.88 7.12 22.81
CA GLU A 18 -25.57 8.18 23.77
C GLU A 18 -24.06 8.17 24.04
N THR A 19 -23.34 9.22 23.63
CA THR A 19 -21.88 9.28 23.74
C THR A 19 -21.45 10.29 24.80
N PHE A 20 -20.87 9.81 25.89
CA PHE A 20 -20.26 10.64 26.93
C PHE A 20 -18.77 10.81 26.65
N LYS A 21 -18.34 12.04 26.37
CA LYS A 21 -16.97 12.36 25.98
C LYS A 21 -16.41 13.56 26.73
N SER A 22 -15.10 13.53 26.98
CA SER A 22 -14.38 14.58 27.72
C SER A 22 -13.81 15.68 26.81
N GLY A 23 -14.21 15.73 25.55
CA GLY A 23 -13.74 16.70 24.56
C GLY A 23 -14.54 16.58 23.27
N GLN A 24 -14.66 17.68 22.53
CA GLN A 24 -15.53 17.80 21.36
C GLN A 24 -15.25 16.74 20.28
N HIS A 25 -13.98 16.52 19.98
CA HIS A 25 -13.51 15.65 18.88
C HIS A 25 -13.07 14.25 19.34
N LYS A 26 -13.32 13.87 20.60
CA LYS A 26 -12.87 12.57 21.16
C LYS A 26 -13.64 11.34 20.66
N ASP A 27 -14.65 11.57 19.83
CA ASP A 27 -15.42 10.59 19.08
C ASP A 27 -15.40 10.94 17.57
N MET A 28 -14.43 11.74 17.12
CA MET A 28 -14.23 12.01 15.70
C MET A 28 -14.07 10.68 14.94
N LEU A 29 -14.61 10.62 13.72
CA LEU A 29 -14.74 9.38 12.93
C LEU A 29 -15.68 8.32 13.53
N SER A 30 -16.47 8.65 14.56
CA SER A 30 -17.53 7.76 15.00
C SER A 30 -18.50 7.48 13.85
N PRO A 31 -18.86 6.21 13.61
CA PRO A 31 -19.79 5.85 12.55
C PRO A 31 -21.26 6.07 12.93
N THR A 32 -21.52 6.51 14.16
CA THR A 32 -22.87 6.66 14.72
C THR A 32 -23.40 8.09 14.64
N ARG A 33 -22.63 9.02 14.08
CA ARG A 33 -23.02 10.42 13.89
C ARG A 33 -22.38 11.01 12.64
N GLU A 34 -22.98 12.07 12.13
CA GLU A 34 -22.36 12.89 11.09
C GLU A 34 -21.02 13.48 11.52
N ILE A 35 -20.09 13.53 10.56
CA ILE A 35 -18.81 14.23 10.69
C ILE A 35 -19.05 15.73 10.54
N THR A 36 -18.47 16.53 11.43
CA THR A 36 -18.56 17.98 11.33
C THR A 36 -17.62 18.53 10.24
N ALA A 37 -17.87 19.77 9.78
CA ALA A 37 -17.00 20.44 8.82
C ALA A 37 -15.57 20.66 9.38
N GLU A 38 -15.46 20.94 10.67
CA GLU A 38 -14.19 21.12 11.38
C GLU A 38 -13.40 19.80 11.42
N GLU A 39 -14.03 18.70 11.83
CA GLU A 39 -13.40 17.37 11.83
C GLU A 39 -13.00 16.92 10.42
N ARG A 40 -13.82 17.22 9.41
CA ARG A 40 -13.47 16.95 8.01
C ARG A 40 -12.21 17.70 7.58
N ALA A 41 -12.06 18.97 7.97
CA ALA A 41 -10.87 19.76 7.67
C ALA A 41 -9.63 19.16 8.36
N MET A 42 -9.73 18.80 9.65
CA MET A 42 -8.61 18.14 10.37
C MET A 42 -8.16 16.86 9.66
N MET A 43 -9.11 16.03 9.23
CA MET A 43 -8.78 14.80 8.50
C MET A 43 -8.19 15.08 7.12
N GLN A 44 -8.66 16.12 6.43
CA GLN A 44 -8.12 16.51 5.14
C GLN A 44 -6.68 17.03 5.27
N ASP A 45 -6.38 17.78 6.34
CA ASP A 45 -5.02 18.26 6.61
C ASP A 45 -4.05 17.09 6.82
N MET A 46 -4.43 16.09 7.62
CA MET A 46 -3.61 14.87 7.78
C MET A 46 -3.40 14.10 6.47
N ILE A 47 -4.42 14.05 5.61
CA ILE A 47 -4.32 13.42 4.29
C ILE A 47 -3.38 14.22 3.38
N ASN A 48 -3.46 15.55 3.42
CA ASN A 48 -2.60 16.44 2.64
C ASN A 48 -1.15 16.30 3.09
N GLU A 49 -0.87 16.25 4.40
CA GLU A 49 0.48 16.00 4.92
C GLU A 49 1.06 14.68 4.41
N SER A 50 0.27 13.60 4.45
CA SER A 50 0.69 12.29 3.92
C SER A 50 0.90 12.32 2.40
N TYR A 51 0.08 13.11 1.69
CA TYR A 51 0.20 13.29 0.24
C TYR A 51 1.48 14.04 -0.13
N GLU A 52 1.81 15.12 0.58
CA GLU A 52 3.05 15.86 0.34
C GLU A 52 4.28 14.99 0.66
N GLU A 53 4.25 14.16 1.71
CA GLU A 53 5.32 13.18 1.97
C GLU A 53 5.50 12.19 0.80
N PHE A 54 4.39 11.69 0.23
CA PHE A 54 4.46 10.85 -0.96
C PHE A 54 5.08 11.59 -2.15
N VAL A 55 4.67 12.84 -2.41
CA VAL A 55 5.21 13.67 -3.49
C VAL A 55 6.72 13.86 -3.31
N ASP A 56 7.17 14.18 -2.10
CA ASP A 56 8.58 14.34 -1.73
C ASP A 56 9.43 13.09 -2.03
N ILE A 57 8.90 11.91 -1.71
CA ILE A 57 9.58 10.63 -1.97
C ILE A 57 9.74 10.41 -3.48
N VAL A 58 8.68 10.66 -4.26
CA VAL A 58 8.72 10.49 -5.71
C VAL A 58 9.63 11.53 -6.36
N GLU A 59 9.57 12.79 -5.91
CA GLU A 59 10.44 13.87 -6.38
C GLU A 59 11.91 13.49 -6.24
N LYS A 60 12.32 13.10 -5.04
CA LYS A 60 13.71 12.71 -4.72
C LYS A 60 14.11 11.41 -5.44
N GLY A 61 13.22 10.42 -5.47
CA GLY A 61 13.50 9.11 -6.05
C GLY A 61 13.55 9.10 -7.58
N ARG A 62 12.81 10.00 -8.24
CA ARG A 62 12.76 10.10 -9.71
C ARG A 62 13.49 11.31 -10.26
N ASN A 63 14.05 12.16 -9.39
CA ASN A 63 14.68 13.43 -9.75
C ASN A 63 13.76 14.30 -10.65
N MET A 64 12.48 14.36 -10.28
CA MET A 64 11.45 15.14 -10.96
C MET A 64 11.25 16.47 -10.22
N SER A 65 10.58 17.45 -10.84
CA SER A 65 10.10 18.61 -10.08
C SER A 65 8.81 18.26 -9.35
N GLU A 66 8.57 18.84 -8.17
CA GLU A 66 7.29 18.73 -7.45
C GLU A 66 6.08 18.98 -8.38
N ALA A 67 6.18 19.99 -9.25
CA ALA A 67 5.12 20.34 -10.20
C ALA A 67 4.85 19.22 -11.23
N ASP A 68 5.87 18.48 -11.66
CA ASP A 68 5.69 17.37 -12.58
C ASP A 68 5.14 16.13 -11.87
N VAL A 69 5.57 15.86 -10.63
CA VAL A 69 5.00 14.79 -9.81
C VAL A 69 3.51 15.05 -9.58
N LYS A 70 3.12 16.26 -9.18
CA LYS A 70 1.72 16.61 -8.92
C LYS A 70 0.80 16.53 -10.16
N LYS A 71 1.34 16.59 -11.38
CA LYS A 71 0.54 16.35 -12.61
C LYS A 71 0.07 14.90 -12.75
N VAL A 72 0.84 13.96 -12.17
CA VAL A 72 0.57 12.52 -12.30
C VAL A 72 0.13 11.87 -10.98
N ALA A 73 0.28 12.56 -9.85
CA ALA A 73 -0.06 12.09 -8.51
C ALA A 73 -1.51 12.40 -8.07
N ASP A 74 -2.50 12.28 -8.94
CA ASP A 74 -3.91 12.53 -8.58
C ASP A 74 -4.70 11.29 -8.11
N GLY A 75 -3.99 10.19 -7.85
CA GLY A 75 -4.55 8.92 -7.38
C GLY A 75 -5.03 7.97 -8.48
N ARG A 76 -4.90 8.33 -9.76
CA ARG A 76 -5.21 7.41 -10.88
C ARG A 76 -4.21 6.26 -10.98
N ILE A 77 -4.67 5.15 -11.57
CA ILE A 77 -3.81 4.02 -11.93
C ILE A 77 -3.23 4.24 -13.33
N LEU A 78 -1.93 4.01 -13.49
CA LEU A 78 -1.23 4.05 -14.78
C LEU A 78 -0.78 2.65 -15.18
N GLY A 79 -0.96 2.30 -16.46
CA GLY A 79 -0.31 1.13 -17.04
C GLY A 79 1.18 1.41 -17.32
N GLY A 80 1.98 0.34 -17.44
CA GLY A 80 3.45 0.44 -17.58
C GLY A 80 3.91 1.45 -18.64
N THR A 81 3.32 1.44 -19.84
CA THR A 81 3.66 2.40 -20.90
C THR A 81 3.48 3.86 -20.49
N LYS A 82 2.35 4.19 -19.84
CA LYS A 82 2.10 5.56 -19.37
C LYS A 82 2.98 5.93 -18.18
N ALA A 83 3.30 4.96 -17.32
CA ALA A 83 4.23 5.18 -16.21
C ALA A 83 5.65 5.48 -16.71
N LEU A 84 6.09 4.79 -17.77
CA LEU A 84 7.37 5.04 -18.44
C LEU A 84 7.40 6.43 -19.08
N GLU A 85 6.36 6.78 -19.86
CA GLU A 85 6.22 8.11 -20.46
C GLU A 85 6.20 9.23 -19.41
N ALA A 86 5.63 8.97 -18.24
CA ALA A 86 5.58 9.89 -17.11
C ALA A 86 6.87 9.93 -16.28
N GLY A 87 7.88 9.10 -16.59
CA GLY A 87 9.14 9.02 -15.85
C GLY A 87 9.05 8.35 -14.47
N LEU A 88 7.94 7.65 -14.18
CA LEU A 88 7.71 6.97 -12.90
C LEU A 88 8.40 5.60 -12.82
N ILE A 89 8.77 5.03 -13.96
CA ILE A 89 9.58 3.80 -14.07
C ILE A 89 10.69 4.02 -15.10
N ASP A 90 11.75 3.22 -15.01
CA ASP A 90 12.91 3.32 -15.90
C ASP A 90 12.74 2.47 -17.17
N GLU A 91 12.23 1.24 -17.01
CA GLU A 91 12.05 0.30 -18.12
C GLU A 91 10.82 -0.60 -17.93
N ILE A 92 10.35 -1.19 -19.03
CA ILE A 92 9.28 -2.18 -19.02
C ILE A 92 9.89 -3.55 -19.31
N GLY A 93 9.79 -4.45 -18.33
CA GLY A 93 10.28 -5.82 -18.42
C GLY A 93 9.59 -6.73 -17.42
N ASP A 94 9.83 -8.02 -17.56
CA ASP A 94 9.48 -9.00 -16.55
C ASP A 94 10.63 -9.17 -15.53
N GLU A 95 10.45 -10.09 -14.58
CA GLU A 95 11.44 -10.37 -13.55
C GLU A 95 12.80 -10.82 -14.14
N GLN A 96 12.78 -11.59 -15.23
CA GLN A 96 14.02 -12.06 -15.86
C GLN A 96 14.79 -10.90 -16.50
N ALA A 97 14.08 -9.97 -17.14
CA ALA A 97 14.66 -8.75 -17.67
C ALA A 97 15.30 -7.91 -16.56
N ALA A 98 14.63 -7.75 -15.41
CA ALA A 98 15.18 -7.03 -14.27
C ALA A 98 16.46 -7.68 -13.70
N ILE A 99 16.48 -9.01 -13.57
CA ILE A 99 17.67 -9.76 -13.11
C ILE A 99 18.81 -9.62 -14.13
N ALA A 100 18.52 -9.69 -15.43
CA ALA A 100 19.52 -9.54 -16.47
C ALA A 100 20.14 -8.13 -16.45
N ALA A 101 19.31 -7.08 -16.32
CA ALA A 101 19.78 -5.71 -16.19
C ALA A 101 20.68 -5.53 -14.96
N LEU A 102 20.26 -6.01 -13.78
CA LEU A 102 21.07 -5.97 -12.56
C LEU A 102 22.44 -6.67 -12.72
N ARG A 103 22.48 -7.81 -13.40
CA ARG A 103 23.74 -8.51 -13.67
C ARG A 103 24.68 -7.70 -14.53
N GLN A 104 24.14 -7.08 -15.58
CA GLN A 104 24.91 -6.27 -16.50
C GLN A 104 25.41 -4.97 -15.85
N ASP A 105 24.55 -4.26 -15.13
CA ASP A 105 24.86 -2.94 -14.57
C ASP A 105 25.91 -2.98 -13.45
N PHE A 106 25.97 -4.10 -12.73
CA PHE A 106 26.86 -4.26 -11.57
C PHE A 106 27.95 -5.33 -11.75
N GLY A 107 28.07 -5.95 -12.93
CA GLY A 107 29.06 -7.01 -13.18
C GLY A 107 28.87 -8.23 -12.28
N LEU A 108 27.63 -8.73 -12.20
CA LEU A 108 27.23 -9.83 -11.34
C LEU A 108 26.91 -11.11 -12.14
N GLU A 109 27.64 -11.36 -13.21
CA GLU A 109 27.37 -12.46 -14.15
C GLU A 109 27.37 -13.83 -13.46
N ASP A 110 28.27 -14.03 -12.50
CA ASP A 110 28.40 -15.28 -11.73
C ASP A 110 27.57 -15.28 -10.43
N ALA A 111 26.78 -14.23 -10.17
CA ALA A 111 25.99 -14.14 -8.95
C ALA A 111 24.84 -15.15 -8.93
N VAL A 112 24.73 -15.86 -7.81
CA VAL A 112 23.68 -16.83 -7.54
C VAL A 112 22.45 -16.11 -6.99
N LEU A 113 21.31 -16.33 -7.63
CA LEU A 113 20.02 -15.87 -7.16
C LEU A 113 19.52 -16.82 -6.05
N PHE A 114 19.21 -16.27 -4.89
CA PHE A 114 18.58 -17.00 -3.79
C PHE A 114 17.20 -16.42 -3.50
N GLU A 115 16.20 -17.28 -3.39
CA GLU A 115 14.84 -16.91 -3.01
C GLU A 115 14.52 -17.47 -1.62
N TYR A 116 14.03 -16.61 -0.72
CA TYR A 116 13.59 -17.03 0.60
C TYR A 116 12.14 -17.54 0.52
N SER A 117 11.95 -18.87 0.59
CA SER A 117 10.60 -19.46 0.68
C SER A 117 10.24 -19.81 2.14
N TYR A 118 9.04 -19.41 2.57
CA TYR A 118 8.50 -19.76 3.88
C TYR A 118 7.57 -20.98 3.77
N ASN A 119 8.10 -22.16 4.06
CA ASN A 119 7.34 -23.41 4.04
C ASN A 119 6.53 -23.55 5.35
N GLN A 120 5.24 -23.20 5.34
CA GLN A 120 4.35 -23.25 6.52
C GLN A 120 3.76 -24.65 6.82
N GLY A 121 4.50 -25.75 6.62
CA GLY A 121 3.96 -27.06 7.00
C GLY A 121 4.95 -28.21 6.90
N GLY A 122 5.33 -28.78 8.05
CA GLY A 122 6.02 -30.07 8.14
C GLY A 122 6.85 -30.22 9.42
N LEU A 123 7.11 -31.46 9.85
CA LEU A 123 8.03 -31.78 10.96
C LEU A 123 9.45 -31.15 10.84
N PRO A 124 10.01 -30.90 9.64
CA PRO A 124 11.25 -30.12 9.49
C PRO A 124 11.14 -28.64 9.93
N SER A 125 9.93 -28.08 9.97
CA SER A 125 9.66 -26.68 10.36
C SER A 125 10.03 -26.39 11.82
N LEU A 126 9.99 -27.39 12.72
CA LEU A 126 10.34 -27.22 14.14
C LEU A 126 11.86 -27.02 14.36
N ILE A 127 12.71 -27.66 13.55
CA ILE A 127 14.17 -27.46 13.58
C ILE A 127 14.54 -26.15 12.87
N GLY A 128 13.86 -25.84 11.76
CA GLY A 128 13.99 -24.56 11.05
C GLY A 128 13.55 -23.35 11.88
N MET A 129 12.56 -23.47 12.77
CA MET A 129 12.11 -22.36 13.63
C MET A 129 13.17 -21.87 14.62
N LYS A 130 14.03 -22.74 15.15
CA LYS A 130 15.12 -22.35 16.07
C LYS A 130 16.29 -21.66 15.38
N VAL A 131 16.50 -21.91 14.08
CA VAL A 131 17.56 -21.28 13.28
C VAL A 131 17.03 -20.02 12.58
N GLY A 132 15.79 -20.07 12.09
CA GLY A 132 15.07 -18.93 11.51
C GLY A 132 14.69 -17.85 12.52
N SER A 133 14.68 -18.12 13.83
CA SER A 133 14.55 -17.07 14.85
C SER A 133 15.83 -16.24 15.03
N LEU A 134 16.98 -16.71 14.52
CA LEU A 134 18.27 -16.00 14.57
C LEU A 134 18.66 -15.37 13.21
N PHE A 135 18.17 -15.92 12.08
CA PHE A 135 18.55 -15.50 10.72
C PHE A 135 17.36 -15.30 9.75
N GLY A 136 16.12 -15.42 10.22
CA GLY A 136 14.93 -15.24 9.39
C GLY A 136 14.47 -13.78 9.33
N PRO A 137 13.64 -13.43 8.33
CA PRO A 137 13.19 -12.06 8.16
C PRO A 137 12.44 -11.55 9.38
N SER A 138 12.67 -10.27 9.68
CA SER A 138 12.07 -9.55 10.79
C SER A 138 10.54 -9.55 10.66
N ALA A 139 9.83 -9.25 11.75
CA ALA A 139 8.38 -9.14 11.71
C ALA A 139 7.91 -8.06 10.70
N GLU A 140 8.69 -6.99 10.56
CA GLU A 140 8.45 -5.90 9.61
C GLU A 140 8.62 -6.37 8.17
N GLU A 141 9.70 -7.11 7.86
CA GLU A 141 9.94 -7.66 6.53
C GLU A 141 8.86 -8.65 6.11
N LYS A 142 8.38 -9.48 7.04
CA LYS A 142 7.24 -10.39 6.80
C LYS A 142 5.95 -9.64 6.52
N MET A 143 5.70 -8.54 7.24
CA MET A 143 4.53 -7.71 7.02
C MET A 143 4.60 -6.99 5.67
N LEU A 144 5.77 -6.47 5.29
CA LEU A 144 6.00 -5.85 3.99
C LEU A 144 5.78 -6.85 2.85
N MET A 145 6.38 -8.04 2.94
CA MET A 145 6.20 -9.13 1.98
C MET A 145 4.72 -9.51 1.83
N LYS A 146 3.98 -9.59 2.94
CA LYS A 146 2.55 -9.87 2.92
C LYS A 146 1.76 -8.76 2.21
N ILE A 147 2.05 -7.49 2.49
CA ILE A 147 1.40 -6.35 1.83
C ILE A 147 1.69 -6.33 0.33
N MET A 148 2.92 -6.65 -0.08
CA MET A 148 3.33 -6.71 -1.49
C MET A 148 2.65 -7.85 -2.25
N THR A 149 2.38 -8.98 -1.59
CA THR A 149 1.83 -10.20 -2.23
C THR A 149 0.30 -10.30 -2.14
N GLU A 150 -0.33 -9.76 -1.09
CA GLU A 150 -1.78 -9.73 -0.94
C GLU A 150 -2.42 -8.51 -1.61
N TYR A 151 -2.36 -8.45 -2.95
CA TYR A 151 -3.08 -7.43 -3.72
C TYR A 151 -4.46 -7.93 -4.16
N LYS A 152 -5.52 -7.49 -3.47
CA LYS A 152 -6.93 -7.88 -3.72
C LYS A 152 -7.74 -6.87 -4.53
N ALA A 153 -7.11 -5.94 -5.25
CA ALA A 153 -7.85 -4.99 -6.07
C ALA A 153 -8.27 -5.59 -7.42
N PRO A 154 -9.30 -5.05 -8.08
CA PRO A 154 -9.62 -5.39 -9.46
C PRO A 154 -8.41 -5.19 -10.37
N LYS A 155 -8.17 -6.13 -11.28
CA LYS A 155 -7.08 -6.07 -12.25
C LYS A 155 -7.57 -6.44 -13.63
N MET A 156 -6.80 -6.04 -14.65
CA MET A 156 -7.09 -6.43 -16.03
C MET A 156 -7.00 -7.96 -16.15
N MET A 157 -8.05 -8.57 -16.69
CA MET A 157 -8.15 -10.01 -16.87
C MET A 157 -8.51 -10.31 -18.32
N TYR A 158 -7.76 -11.20 -18.97
CA TYR A 158 -8.23 -11.86 -20.18
C TYR A 158 -9.12 -13.02 -19.77
N LEU A 159 -10.38 -12.71 -19.47
CA LEU A 159 -11.37 -13.69 -19.02
C LEU A 159 -12.47 -13.82 -20.08
N TYR A 160 -12.76 -15.05 -20.48
CA TYR A 160 -13.90 -15.40 -21.33
C TYR A 160 -14.94 -16.16 -20.50
N GLY A 161 -16.17 -15.68 -20.47
CA GLY A 161 -17.30 -16.31 -19.77
C GLY A 161 -18.59 -15.53 -19.97
N GLU A 162 -19.73 -16.21 -19.84
CA GLU A 162 -21.04 -15.57 -19.67
C GLU A 162 -21.13 -15.10 -18.21
N TYR A 163 -21.20 -13.79 -18.00
CA TYR A 163 -21.47 -13.19 -16.70
C TYR A 163 -22.96 -13.34 -16.33
#